data_AF-A0A820VIN4-F1
#
_entry.id   AF-A0A820VIN4-F1
#
_cell.length_a   1.000
_cell.length_b   1.000
_cell.length_c   1.000
_cell.angle_alpha   90.00
_cell.angle_beta   90.00
_cell.angle_gamma   90.00
#
_symmetry.space_group_name_H-M   'P 1'
#
loop_
_entity.id
_entity.type
_entity.pdbx_description
1 polymer ?
#
loop_
_entity_poly.entity_id
_entity_poly.type
_entity_poly.pdbx_seq_one_letter_code
_entity_poly.pdbx_strand_id
1 'polypeptide(L)'
;MFRSFNRRFIQHGLLFCTSALGTGYFGQYILKKNKLNAASPALHTPEIWLDDFPTREVQIDAMSNESEYDIVVIGGGATGCGVAVDAASRGLKVALVEKYDFSSGTSSRSTKLIHGGVRYLQKAIMQLDREQYHMVKEALYERGNLLKIAPHLSYPLPIMLPVYKWYLLPYYYAGIKAYDFVSGRQLLRWSYLITKKKALELFPMLKQEKLVGAIVYYDGQHNDARMNIALAFTAARMGANIANHCAVTELIHGDIKVDNAQGQPEIKKIIRGVKCFDRCQ
;
A
#
# COMPACT_ATOMS: atom_id res chain seq x y z
N MET A 1 61.28 2.49 -51.98
CA MET A 1 62.55 2.52 -51.22
C MET A 1 62.37 1.65 -49.98
N PHE A 2 63.38 0.85 -49.68
CA PHE A 2 63.44 -0.34 -48.83
C PHE A 2 63.20 -0.16 -47.30
N ARG A 3 62.93 -1.32 -46.64
CA ARG A 3 63.12 -1.72 -45.20
C ARG A 3 62.09 -1.18 -44.18
N SER A 4 61.30 -1.97 -43.42
CA SER A 4 61.44 -3.21 -42.62
C SER A 4 62.12 -3.07 -41.25
N PHE A 5 61.44 -3.64 -40.22
CA PHE A 5 61.98 -4.13 -38.92
C PHE A 5 62.35 -3.07 -37.85
N ASN A 6 62.17 -3.21 -36.52
CA ASN A 6 61.57 -4.25 -35.66
C ASN A 6 61.42 -3.72 -34.19
N ARG A 7 60.53 -4.39 -33.44
CA ARG A 7 60.35 -4.57 -31.96
C ARG A 7 61.30 -3.95 -30.91
N ARG A 8 60.67 -3.52 -29.78
CA ARG A 8 60.92 -3.87 -28.33
C ARG A 8 59.86 -3.10 -27.50
N PHE A 9 58.88 -3.67 -26.78
CA PHE A 9 58.88 -4.52 -25.58
C PHE A 9 59.84 -4.07 -24.46
N ILE A 10 59.30 -3.36 -23.44
CA ILE A 10 59.24 -3.72 -22.00
C ILE A 10 59.11 -2.46 -21.09
N GLN A 11 58.22 -2.59 -20.08
CA GLN A 11 58.10 -1.85 -18.80
C GLN A 11 57.57 -0.40 -18.79
N HIS A 12 56.34 -0.24 -18.26
CA HIS A 12 55.92 0.46 -17.03
C HIS A 12 54.40 0.16 -16.93
N GLY A 13 53.82 -0.52 -15.95
CA GLY A 13 53.99 -0.37 -14.52
C GLY A 13 52.85 0.47 -13.95
N LEU A 14 51.74 -0.19 -13.55
CA LEU A 14 50.82 0.20 -12.46
C LEU A 14 50.02 1.53 -12.55
N LEU A 15 48.69 1.45 -12.69
CA LEU A 15 47.70 1.74 -11.60
C LEU A 15 46.25 1.61 -12.12
N PHE A 16 45.66 0.44 -11.92
CA PHE A 16 44.20 0.27 -11.80
C PHE A 16 43.87 0.53 -10.32
N CYS A 17 43.34 1.71 -9.98
CA CYS A 17 42.90 1.98 -8.61
C CYS A 17 41.75 3.00 -8.55
N THR A 18 40.56 2.59 -9.01
CA THR A 18 39.31 3.32 -8.74
C THR A 18 38.11 2.37 -8.68
N SER A 19 38.09 1.42 -7.74
CA SER A 19 36.82 0.70 -7.43
C SER A 19 36.68 0.14 -6.01
N ALA A 20 37.52 0.57 -5.05
CA ALA A 20 37.33 0.20 -3.64
C ALA A 20 36.35 1.15 -2.91
N LEU A 21 36.31 2.44 -3.29
CA LEU A 21 35.47 3.43 -2.59
C LEU A 21 33.99 3.35 -3.00
N GLY A 22 33.69 3.07 -4.27
CA GLY A 22 32.32 2.99 -4.77
C GLY A 22 31.57 1.75 -4.28
N THR A 23 32.26 0.62 -4.19
CA THR A 23 31.71 -0.63 -3.62
C THR A 23 31.53 -0.53 -2.12
N GLY A 24 32.44 0.16 -1.41
CA GLY A 24 32.31 0.46 0.01
C GLY A 24 31.11 1.38 0.32
N TYR A 25 30.94 2.47 -0.44
CA TYR A 25 29.80 3.37 -0.27
C TYR A 25 28.46 2.73 -0.64
N PHE A 26 28.41 1.97 -1.73
CA PHE A 26 27.20 1.27 -2.14
C PHE A 26 26.86 0.13 -1.18
N GLY A 27 27.87 -0.61 -0.70
CA GLY A 27 27.74 -1.61 0.34
C GLY A 27 27.27 -1.02 1.66
N GLN A 28 27.85 0.11 2.09
CA GLN A 28 27.39 0.86 3.27
C GLN A 28 25.98 1.41 3.09
N TYR A 29 25.62 1.90 1.90
CA TYR A 29 24.26 2.36 1.61
C TYR A 29 23.24 1.22 1.68
N ILE A 30 23.54 0.07 1.09
CA ILE A 30 22.68 -1.13 1.17
C ILE A 30 22.61 -1.65 2.61
N LEU A 31 23.73 -1.70 3.33
CA LEU A 31 23.76 -2.12 4.74
C LEU A 31 23.00 -1.14 5.64
N LYS A 32 23.12 0.17 5.41
CA LYS A 32 22.37 1.21 6.14
C LYS A 32 20.89 1.16 5.81
N LYS A 33 20.52 0.97 4.54
CA LYS A 33 19.12 0.80 4.11
C LYS A 33 18.51 -0.50 4.64
N ASN A 34 19.28 -1.59 4.65
CA ASN A 34 18.85 -2.86 5.26
C ASN A 34 18.79 -2.75 6.78
N LYS A 35 19.68 -2.00 7.45
CA LYS A 35 19.58 -1.69 8.88
C LYS A 35 18.40 -0.79 9.19
N LEU A 36 18.05 0.17 8.34
CA LEU A 36 16.83 0.99 8.49
C LEU A 36 15.55 0.18 8.26
N ASN A 37 15.56 -0.74 7.29
CA ASN A 37 14.44 -1.66 7.05
C ASN A 37 14.34 -2.78 8.10
N ALA A 38 15.47 -3.21 8.68
CA ALA A 38 15.53 -4.18 9.78
C ALA A 38 15.29 -3.52 11.14
N ALA A 39 15.59 -2.22 11.26
CA ALA A 39 15.07 -1.32 12.28
C ALA A 39 13.71 -0.76 11.86
N SER A 40 12.88 -1.59 11.20
CA SER A 40 11.47 -1.55 11.55
C SER A 40 11.48 -1.72 13.08
N PRO A 41 11.07 -0.72 13.86
CA PRO A 41 10.97 -0.92 15.30
C PRO A 41 10.21 -2.22 15.45
N ALA A 42 10.78 -3.19 16.19
CA ALA A 42 10.10 -4.45 16.48
C ALA A 42 8.66 -4.04 16.79
N LEU A 43 7.70 -4.50 15.96
CA LEU A 43 6.30 -4.06 16.00
C LEU A 43 5.97 -3.84 17.45
N HIS A 44 5.88 -2.59 17.88
CA HIS A 44 5.63 -2.29 19.27
C HIS A 44 4.29 -2.94 19.48
N THR A 45 4.26 -4.05 20.21
CA THR A 45 2.98 -4.52 20.75
C THR A 45 2.50 -3.32 21.53
N PRO A 46 1.38 -2.70 21.13
CA PRO A 46 0.86 -1.62 21.93
C PRO A 46 0.75 -2.19 23.34
N GLU A 47 1.20 -1.43 24.35
CA GLU A 47 1.14 -1.86 25.74
C GLU A 47 -0.29 -2.28 26.13
N ILE A 48 -1.27 -1.82 25.34
CA ILE A 48 -2.69 -2.13 25.42
C ILE A 48 -3.07 -3.01 24.22
N TRP A 49 -3.22 -4.31 24.47
CA TRP A 49 -3.96 -5.22 23.60
C TRP A 49 -5.09 -5.82 24.44
N LEU A 50 -6.33 -5.41 24.19
CA LEU A 50 -7.47 -5.86 24.96
C LEU A 50 -7.77 -7.34 24.65
N ASP A 51 -7.75 -8.17 25.69
CA ASP A 51 -8.10 -9.59 25.59
C ASP A 51 -9.58 -9.77 25.26
N ASP A 52 -10.45 -9.06 25.99
CA ASP A 52 -11.89 -9.00 25.73
C ASP A 52 -12.23 -7.85 24.80
N PHE A 53 -13.02 -8.13 23.77
CA PHE A 53 -13.44 -7.12 22.81
C PHE A 53 -14.61 -6.29 23.39
N PRO A 54 -14.45 -4.98 23.60
CA PRO A 54 -15.48 -4.16 24.22
C PRO A 54 -16.71 -4.07 23.32
N THR A 55 -17.91 -4.14 23.92
CA THR A 55 -19.15 -3.95 23.15
C THR A 55 -19.28 -2.50 22.67
N ARG A 56 -20.18 -2.27 21.72
CA ARG A 56 -20.44 -0.92 21.21
C ARG A 56 -20.94 0.01 22.31
N GLU A 57 -21.82 -0.48 23.18
CA GLU A 57 -22.40 0.29 24.29
C GLU A 57 -21.29 0.80 25.22
N VAL A 58 -20.39 -0.09 25.63
CA VAL A 58 -19.24 0.28 26.48
C VAL A 58 -18.36 1.34 25.82
N GLN A 59 -18.13 1.23 24.50
CA GLN A 59 -17.31 2.19 23.76
C GLN A 59 -18.00 3.55 23.62
N ILE A 60 -19.33 3.61 23.47
CA ILE A 60 -20.10 4.86 23.42
C ILE A 60 -20.15 5.52 24.80
N ASP A 61 -20.31 4.73 25.85
CA ASP A 61 -20.26 5.22 27.23
C ASP A 61 -18.87 5.79 27.52
N ALA A 62 -17.80 5.12 27.08
CA ALA A 62 -16.44 5.65 27.17
C ALA A 62 -16.30 6.97 26.41
N MET A 63 -16.82 7.08 25.19
CA MET A 63 -16.82 8.34 24.42
C MET A 63 -17.58 9.48 25.10
N SER A 64 -18.61 9.17 25.88
CA SER A 64 -19.43 10.17 26.56
C SER A 64 -18.83 10.62 27.90
N ASN A 65 -18.08 9.74 28.56
CA ASN A 65 -17.48 9.98 29.87
C ASN A 65 -16.02 10.46 29.79
N GLU A 66 -15.30 10.12 28.72
CA GLU A 66 -13.92 10.57 28.51
C GLU A 66 -13.91 12.05 28.15
N SER A 67 -13.11 12.84 28.88
CA SER A 67 -13.10 14.29 28.72
C SER A 67 -12.39 14.76 27.45
N GLU A 68 -11.40 14.01 26.94
CA GLU A 68 -10.57 14.44 25.81
C GLU A 68 -9.93 13.26 25.06
N TYR A 69 -9.94 13.34 23.74
CA TYR A 69 -9.25 12.42 22.81
C TYR A 69 -8.13 13.18 22.09
N ASP A 70 -7.02 12.49 21.83
CA ASP A 70 -5.93 13.06 21.02
C ASP A 70 -6.34 13.18 19.55
N ILE A 71 -7.08 12.18 19.04
CA ILE A 71 -7.55 12.12 17.65
C ILE A 71 -9.00 11.64 17.60
N VAL A 72 -9.81 12.39 16.85
CA VAL A 72 -11.16 11.96 16.45
C VAL A 72 -11.19 11.70 14.95
N VAL A 73 -11.50 10.46 14.58
CA VAL A 73 -11.62 10.00 13.19
C VAL A 73 -13.10 9.97 12.80
N ILE A 74 -13.44 10.72 11.75
CA ILE A 74 -14.80 10.77 11.20
C ILE A 74 -14.85 9.89 9.94
N GLY A 75 -15.57 8.78 10.02
CA GLY A 75 -15.78 7.83 8.93
C GLY A 75 -15.03 6.50 9.13
N GLY A 76 -15.77 5.40 9.13
CA GLY A 76 -15.29 4.03 9.33
C GLY A 76 -15.07 3.26 8.04
N GLY A 77 -14.57 3.93 7.00
CA GLY A 77 -14.05 3.30 5.77
C GLY A 77 -12.54 3.03 5.86
N ALA A 78 -11.96 2.47 4.79
CA ALA A 78 -10.58 1.96 4.78
C ALA A 78 -9.56 3.00 5.25
N THR A 79 -9.73 4.25 4.84
CA THR A 79 -8.87 5.37 5.27
C THR A 79 -9.01 5.64 6.77
N GLY A 80 -10.24 5.79 7.27
CA GLY A 80 -10.47 6.12 8.68
C GLY A 80 -10.05 4.99 9.62
N CYS A 81 -10.40 3.74 9.28
CA CYS A 81 -9.95 2.58 10.05
C CYS A 81 -8.42 2.41 10.00
N GLY A 82 -7.78 2.68 8.87
CA GLY A 82 -6.31 2.69 8.76
C GLY A 82 -5.66 3.76 9.64
N VAL A 83 -6.21 4.98 9.63
CA VAL A 83 -5.76 6.08 10.51
C VAL A 83 -5.93 5.72 11.98
N ALA A 84 -7.06 5.09 12.35
CA ALA A 84 -7.31 4.68 13.73
C ALA A 84 -6.32 3.62 14.21
N VAL A 85 -5.99 2.62 13.37
CA VAL A 85 -4.95 1.63 13.71
C VAL A 85 -3.59 2.29 13.86
N ASP A 86 -3.20 3.16 12.93
CA ASP A 86 -1.89 3.84 13.00
C ASP A 86 -1.80 4.70 14.27
N ALA A 87 -2.80 5.52 14.55
CA ALA A 87 -2.85 6.36 15.75
C ALA A 87 -2.86 5.56 17.05
N ALA A 88 -3.70 4.52 17.15
CA ALA A 88 -3.78 3.68 18.34
C ALA A 88 -2.48 2.89 18.56
N SER A 89 -1.83 2.43 17.48
CA SER A 89 -0.54 1.73 17.58
C SER A 89 0.60 2.61 18.12
N ARG A 90 0.43 3.94 18.07
CA ARG A 90 1.36 4.94 18.63
C ARG A 90 0.99 5.37 20.06
N GLY A 91 -0.03 4.76 20.66
CA GLY A 91 -0.47 5.04 22.03
C GLY A 91 -1.35 6.28 22.18
N LEU A 92 -1.92 6.80 21.08
CA LEU A 92 -2.82 7.95 21.15
C LEU A 92 -4.23 7.51 21.59
N LYS A 93 -4.94 8.39 22.32
CA LYS A 93 -6.36 8.22 22.61
C LYS A 93 -7.17 8.54 21.36
N VAL A 94 -7.75 7.51 20.74
CA VAL A 94 -8.49 7.61 19.49
C VAL A 94 -9.98 7.35 19.70
N ALA A 95 -10.82 8.21 19.13
CA ALA A 95 -12.24 7.94 18.89
C ALA A 95 -12.50 7.83 17.39
N LEU A 96 -13.18 6.78 16.92
CA LEU A 96 -13.65 6.66 15.54
C LEU A 96 -15.17 6.54 15.51
N VAL A 97 -15.82 7.39 14.72
CA VAL A 97 -17.28 7.38 14.54
C VAL A 97 -17.66 7.18 13.08
N GLU A 98 -18.61 6.28 12.83
CA GLU A 98 -19.16 5.98 11.50
C GLU A 98 -20.68 6.13 11.50
N LYS A 99 -21.20 6.89 10.53
CA LYS A 99 -22.64 7.22 10.44
C LYS A 99 -23.52 6.00 10.17
N TYR A 100 -23.07 5.05 9.37
CA TYR A 100 -23.78 3.80 9.04
C TYR A 100 -23.02 2.62 9.63
N ASP A 101 -22.89 1.52 8.90
CA ASP A 101 -22.03 0.41 9.32
C ASP A 101 -20.58 0.61 8.83
N PHE A 102 -19.62 -0.07 9.45
CA PHE A 102 -18.24 -0.08 9.00
C PHE A 102 -18.15 -0.57 7.56
N SER A 103 -17.31 0.09 6.75
CA SER A 103 -17.16 -0.21 5.32
C SER A 103 -18.41 0.01 4.44
N SER A 104 -19.49 0.58 4.97
CA SER A 104 -20.75 0.81 4.23
C SER A 104 -20.63 1.76 3.03
N GLY A 105 -19.53 2.53 2.92
CA GLY A 105 -19.19 3.42 1.81
C GLY A 105 -18.42 2.75 0.67
N THR A 106 -17.47 3.46 0.05
CA THR A 106 -16.68 2.97 -1.10
C THR A 106 -15.85 1.73 -0.77
N SER A 107 -15.46 1.56 0.50
CA SER A 107 -14.59 0.47 0.98
C SER A 107 -15.21 -0.93 0.92
N SER A 108 -16.49 -1.07 0.54
CA SER A 108 -17.12 -2.36 0.22
C SER A 108 -17.51 -2.52 -1.26
N ARG A 109 -17.28 -1.48 -2.08
CA ARG A 109 -17.73 -1.37 -3.48
C ARG A 109 -16.57 -1.33 -4.48
N SER A 110 -15.41 -1.87 -4.10
CA SER A 110 -14.27 -1.98 -5.00
C SER A 110 -14.38 -3.19 -5.93
N THR A 111 -13.46 -3.28 -6.90
CA THR A 111 -13.23 -4.47 -7.72
C THR A 111 -12.67 -5.66 -6.92
N LYS A 112 -12.35 -5.47 -5.63
CA LYS A 112 -11.80 -6.50 -4.73
C LYS A 112 -10.44 -7.02 -5.18
N LEU A 113 -9.67 -6.14 -5.83
CA LEU A 113 -8.31 -6.38 -6.28
C LEU A 113 -7.35 -5.43 -5.59
N ILE A 114 -6.23 -5.96 -5.12
CA ILE A 114 -5.06 -5.18 -4.72
C ILE A 114 -4.12 -5.21 -5.91
N HIS A 115 -4.19 -4.17 -6.73
CA HIS A 115 -3.60 -4.16 -8.05
C HIS A 115 -2.40 -3.23 -8.13
N GLY A 116 -1.26 -3.72 -8.63
CA GLY A 116 -0.03 -2.93 -8.68
C GLY A 116 0.10 -1.97 -9.87
N GLY A 117 -0.94 -1.80 -10.70
CA GLY A 117 -0.91 -0.75 -11.72
C GLY A 117 -0.31 -1.10 -13.10
N VAL A 118 -0.50 -2.30 -13.66
CA VAL A 118 0.10 -2.68 -14.98
C VAL A 118 -0.13 -1.62 -16.08
N ARG A 119 -1.33 -1.04 -16.15
CA ARG A 119 -1.67 0.03 -17.11
C ARG A 119 -0.93 1.34 -16.83
N TYR A 120 -0.72 1.66 -15.56
CA TYR A 120 0.04 2.85 -15.14
C TYR A 120 1.53 2.67 -15.41
N LEU A 121 2.07 1.45 -15.24
CA LEU A 121 3.45 1.15 -15.60
C LEU A 121 3.72 1.39 -17.09
N GLN A 122 2.79 0.99 -17.95
CA GLN A 122 2.91 1.27 -19.38
C GLN A 122 3.00 2.78 -19.65
N LYS A 123 2.11 3.59 -19.04
CA LYS A 123 2.15 5.06 -19.17
C LYS A 123 3.44 5.64 -18.64
N ALA A 124 3.88 5.21 -17.46
CA ALA A 124 5.11 5.66 -16.83
C ALA A 124 6.34 5.42 -17.71
N ILE A 125 6.44 4.24 -18.34
CA ILE A 125 7.53 3.92 -19.25
C ILE A 125 7.44 4.74 -20.55
N MET A 126 6.24 4.84 -21.14
CA MET A 126 6.05 5.54 -22.42
C MET A 126 6.21 7.06 -22.31
N GLN A 127 5.87 7.64 -21.17
CA GLN A 127 5.88 9.09 -20.93
C GLN A 127 7.07 9.53 -20.05
N LEU A 128 7.93 8.60 -19.63
CA LEU A 128 9.03 8.84 -18.69
C LEU A 128 8.57 9.54 -17.39
N ASP A 129 7.36 9.21 -16.94
CA ASP A 129 6.73 9.80 -15.76
C ASP A 129 7.22 9.09 -14.49
N ARG A 130 8.02 9.82 -13.70
CA ARG A 130 8.58 9.30 -12.45
C ARG A 130 7.54 9.15 -11.36
N GLU A 131 6.55 10.03 -11.28
CA GLU A 131 5.52 9.99 -10.23
C GLU A 131 4.65 8.75 -10.41
N GLN A 132 4.22 8.48 -11.65
CA GLN A 132 3.48 7.25 -11.98
C GLN A 132 4.30 6.00 -11.70
N TYR A 133 5.61 6.03 -11.98
CA TYR A 133 6.48 4.91 -11.66
C TYR A 133 6.59 4.70 -10.14
N HIS A 134 6.74 5.76 -9.35
CA HIS A 134 6.78 5.68 -7.89
C HIS A 134 5.48 5.13 -7.31
N MET A 135 4.33 5.59 -7.79
CA MET A 135 3.01 5.08 -7.41
C MET A 135 2.89 3.56 -7.67
N VAL A 136 3.34 3.09 -8.83
CA VAL A 136 3.35 1.65 -9.17
C VAL A 136 4.23 0.86 -8.19
N LYS A 137 5.43 1.37 -7.86
CA LYS A 137 6.34 0.71 -6.91
C LYS A 137 5.74 0.64 -5.51
N GLU A 138 5.09 1.70 -5.05
CA GLU A 138 4.41 1.75 -3.75
C GLU A 138 3.22 0.79 -3.71
N ALA A 139 2.36 0.81 -4.73
CA ALA A 139 1.23 -0.12 -4.83
C ALA A 139 1.67 -1.59 -4.83
N LEU A 140 2.77 -1.92 -5.51
CA LEU A 140 3.37 -3.25 -5.50
C LEU A 140 3.95 -3.64 -4.14
N TYR A 141 4.55 -2.68 -3.43
CA TYR A 141 5.07 -2.87 -2.08
C TYR A 141 3.94 -3.13 -1.08
N GLU A 142 2.91 -2.29 -1.08
CA GLU A 142 1.75 -2.44 -0.22
C GLU A 142 0.95 -3.70 -0.54
N ARG A 143 0.86 -4.10 -1.82
CA ARG A 143 0.28 -5.40 -2.19
C ARG A 143 0.96 -6.56 -1.47
N GLY A 144 2.29 -6.57 -1.49
CA GLY A 144 3.06 -7.59 -0.78
C GLY A 144 2.82 -7.57 0.73
N ASN A 145 2.76 -6.37 1.32
CA ASN A 145 2.49 -6.19 2.75
C ASN A 145 1.10 -6.72 3.13
N LEU A 146 0.04 -6.33 2.41
CA LEU A 146 -1.33 -6.76 2.69
C LEU A 146 -1.46 -8.29 2.65
N LEU A 147 -0.89 -8.94 1.63
CA LEU A 147 -0.88 -10.40 1.50
C LEU A 147 -0.14 -11.10 2.65
N LYS A 148 0.86 -10.44 3.24
CA LYS A 148 1.63 -10.97 4.37
C LYS A 148 0.91 -10.78 5.71
N ILE A 149 0.33 -9.61 5.96
CA ILE A 149 -0.29 -9.29 7.25
C ILE A 149 -1.70 -9.87 7.39
N ALA A 150 -2.42 -10.06 6.27
CA ALA A 150 -3.79 -10.57 6.27
C ALA A 150 -3.98 -11.68 5.22
N PRO A 151 -3.27 -12.82 5.34
CA PRO A 151 -3.36 -13.93 4.37
C PRO A 151 -4.74 -14.60 4.34
N HIS A 152 -5.53 -14.45 5.41
CA HIS A 152 -6.91 -14.93 5.50
C HIS A 152 -7.91 -14.03 4.75
N LEU A 153 -7.51 -12.81 4.36
CA LEU A 153 -8.36 -11.85 3.63
C LEU A 153 -7.81 -11.50 2.24
N SER A 154 -6.55 -11.81 1.96
CA SER A 154 -5.89 -11.45 0.71
C SER A 154 -4.98 -12.56 0.23
N TYR A 155 -4.97 -12.79 -1.08
CA TYR A 155 -4.22 -13.89 -1.70
C TYR A 155 -3.85 -13.57 -3.15
N PRO A 156 -2.83 -14.25 -3.70
CA PRO A 156 -2.48 -14.12 -5.11
C PRO A 156 -3.61 -14.58 -6.04
N LEU A 157 -3.95 -13.77 -7.05
CA LEU A 157 -4.93 -14.09 -8.08
C LEU A 157 -4.23 -14.20 -9.44
N PRO A 158 -4.28 -15.36 -10.11
CA PRO A 158 -3.89 -15.46 -11.52
C PRO A 158 -4.91 -14.76 -12.41
N ILE A 159 -4.45 -13.81 -13.22
CA ILE A 159 -5.25 -13.07 -14.20
C ILE A 159 -4.79 -13.49 -15.60
N MET A 160 -5.75 -14.00 -16.40
CA MET A 160 -5.51 -14.44 -17.77
C MET A 160 -5.94 -13.35 -18.77
N LEU A 161 -5.00 -12.92 -19.62
CA LEU A 161 -5.20 -11.96 -20.68
C LEU A 161 -5.24 -12.68 -22.05
N PRO A 162 -6.42 -12.88 -22.65
CA PRO A 162 -6.53 -13.53 -23.96
C PRO A 162 -6.06 -12.61 -25.09
N VAL A 163 -5.32 -13.15 -26.05
CA VAL A 163 -4.74 -12.40 -27.18
C VAL A 163 -5.27 -12.91 -28.51
N TYR A 164 -5.83 -12.00 -29.31
CA TYR A 164 -6.53 -12.31 -30.57
C TYR A 164 -5.77 -11.90 -31.83
N LYS A 165 -4.59 -11.26 -31.67
CA LYS A 165 -3.73 -10.88 -32.78
C LYS A 165 -2.31 -11.31 -32.47
N TRP A 166 -1.70 -12.05 -33.38
CA TRP A 166 -0.40 -12.70 -33.13
C TRP A 166 0.71 -11.70 -32.79
N TYR A 167 0.71 -10.53 -33.42
CA TYR A 167 1.70 -9.47 -33.18
C TYR A 167 1.53 -8.75 -31.83
N LEU A 168 0.34 -8.80 -31.21
CA LEU A 168 0.12 -8.24 -29.88
C LEU A 168 0.67 -9.14 -28.77
N LEU A 169 0.84 -10.44 -29.04
CA LEU A 169 1.36 -11.40 -28.08
C LEU A 169 2.77 -11.03 -27.56
N PRO A 170 3.78 -10.78 -28.43
CA PRO A 170 5.10 -10.36 -27.95
C PRO A 170 5.05 -9.01 -27.24
N TYR A 171 4.22 -8.07 -27.70
CA TYR A 171 4.06 -6.74 -27.08
C TYR A 171 3.52 -6.83 -25.64
N TYR A 172 2.39 -7.51 -25.45
CA TYR A 172 1.82 -7.68 -24.12
C TYR A 172 2.70 -8.53 -23.21
N TYR A 173 3.36 -9.57 -23.76
CA TYR A 173 4.27 -10.40 -22.98
C TYR A 173 5.47 -9.59 -22.47
N ALA A 174 6.06 -8.73 -23.31
CA ALA A 174 7.13 -7.83 -22.90
C ALA A 174 6.68 -6.85 -21.81
N GLY A 175 5.48 -6.26 -21.95
CA GLY A 175 4.92 -5.36 -20.94
C GLY A 175 4.66 -6.04 -19.59
N ILE A 176 4.10 -7.25 -19.60
CA ILE A 176 3.89 -8.05 -18.39
C ILE A 176 5.23 -8.48 -17.78
N LYS A 177 6.23 -8.83 -18.59
CA LYS A 177 7.58 -9.13 -18.07
C LYS A 177 8.24 -7.92 -17.43
N ALA A 178 8.10 -6.73 -18.03
CA ALA A 178 8.55 -5.50 -17.40
C ALA A 178 7.87 -5.29 -16.04
N TYR A 179 6.57 -5.58 -15.93
CA TYR A 179 5.85 -5.56 -14.65
C TYR A 179 6.39 -6.57 -13.63
N ASP A 180 6.71 -7.80 -14.05
CA ASP A 180 7.35 -8.80 -13.18
C ASP A 180 8.69 -8.28 -12.62
N PHE A 181 9.51 -7.66 -13.48
CA PHE A 181 10.80 -7.09 -13.08
C PHE A 181 10.65 -5.91 -12.12
N VAL A 182 9.70 -5.01 -12.38
CA VAL A 182 9.42 -3.84 -11.52
C VAL A 182 8.91 -4.27 -10.14
N SER A 183 8.14 -5.37 -10.09
CA SER A 183 7.67 -5.98 -8.85
C SER A 183 8.83 -6.48 -7.97
N GLY A 184 9.92 -6.95 -8.58
CA GLY A 184 11.14 -7.33 -7.87
C GLY A 184 10.85 -8.32 -6.73
N ARG A 185 11.18 -7.95 -5.49
CA ARG A 185 10.95 -8.79 -4.29
C ARG A 185 9.47 -9.02 -3.95
N GLN A 186 8.57 -8.19 -4.48
CA GLN A 186 7.13 -8.26 -4.24
C GLN A 186 6.38 -9.02 -5.35
N LEU A 187 7.13 -9.67 -6.24
CA LEU A 187 6.59 -10.56 -7.27
C LEU A 187 5.93 -11.76 -6.59
N LEU A 188 4.65 -12.00 -6.89
CA LEU A 188 3.94 -13.16 -6.37
C LEU A 188 4.39 -14.43 -7.09
N ARG A 189 4.32 -14.39 -8.43
CA ARG A 189 4.73 -15.48 -9.29
C ARG A 189 5.01 -14.94 -10.69
N TRP A 190 6.00 -15.51 -11.36
CA TRP A 190 6.37 -15.12 -12.72
C TRP A 190 5.20 -15.33 -13.69
N SER A 191 5.01 -14.36 -14.57
CA SER A 191 4.06 -14.48 -15.67
C SER A 191 4.49 -15.55 -16.67
N TYR A 192 3.53 -16.15 -17.35
CA TYR A 192 3.77 -17.19 -18.35
C TYR A 192 2.73 -17.16 -19.47
N LEU A 193 3.06 -17.81 -20.58
CA LEU A 193 2.17 -17.97 -21.73
C LEU A 193 1.40 -19.29 -21.62
N ILE A 194 0.15 -19.28 -22.07
CA ILE A 194 -0.63 -20.49 -22.29
C ILE A 194 -1.12 -20.54 -23.74
N THR A 195 -1.19 -21.77 -24.26
CA THR A 195 -1.65 -22.02 -25.63
C THR A 195 -3.15 -21.76 -25.75
N LYS A 196 -3.64 -21.54 -26.98
CA LYS A 196 -5.08 -21.48 -27.29
C LYS A 196 -5.85 -22.64 -26.67
N LYS A 197 -5.35 -23.88 -26.85
CA LYS A 197 -5.97 -25.08 -26.31
C LYS A 197 -6.14 -24.98 -24.80
N LYS A 198 -5.08 -24.59 -24.08
CA LYS A 198 -5.12 -24.49 -22.62
C LYS A 198 -6.03 -23.36 -22.13
N ALA A 199 -6.05 -22.23 -22.84
CA ALA A 199 -6.96 -21.12 -22.53
C ALA A 199 -8.45 -21.53 -22.66
N LEU A 200 -8.78 -22.30 -23.70
CA LEU A 200 -10.14 -22.81 -23.92
C LEU A 200 -10.52 -23.94 -22.96
N GLU A 201 -9.55 -24.74 -22.50
CA GLU A 201 -9.79 -25.69 -21.40
C GLU A 201 -10.15 -24.98 -20.09
N LEU A 202 -9.49 -23.87 -19.76
CA LEU A 202 -9.75 -23.09 -18.54
C LEU A 202 -11.05 -22.25 -18.65
N PHE A 203 -11.31 -21.68 -19.83
CA PHE A 203 -12.46 -20.81 -20.07
C PHE A 203 -13.15 -21.19 -21.40
N PRO A 204 -14.04 -22.19 -21.41
CA PRO A 204 -14.67 -22.71 -22.63
C PRO A 204 -15.53 -21.68 -23.38
N MET A 205 -16.06 -20.67 -22.67
CA MET A 205 -16.87 -19.59 -23.24
C MET A 205 -16.06 -18.48 -23.91
N LEU A 206 -14.72 -18.57 -23.89
CA LEU A 206 -13.87 -17.59 -24.54
C LEU A 206 -14.05 -17.65 -26.08
N LYS A 207 -14.07 -16.49 -26.74
CA LYS A 207 -14.19 -16.43 -28.21
C LYS A 207 -13.04 -17.21 -28.86
N GLN A 208 -13.36 -18.26 -29.60
CA GLN A 208 -12.35 -19.16 -30.18
C GLN A 208 -11.74 -18.61 -31.48
N GLU A 209 -12.53 -17.83 -32.21
CA GLU A 209 -12.15 -17.24 -33.48
C GLU A 209 -11.02 -16.22 -33.26
N LYS A 210 -9.92 -16.37 -34.03
CA LYS A 210 -8.70 -15.54 -33.95
C LYS A 210 -7.94 -15.58 -32.62
N LEU A 211 -8.37 -16.38 -31.64
CA LEU A 211 -7.60 -16.56 -30.40
C LEU A 211 -6.27 -17.23 -30.69
N VAL A 212 -5.18 -16.56 -30.31
CA VAL A 212 -3.79 -17.04 -30.50
C VAL A 212 -3.31 -17.80 -29.26
N GLY A 213 -3.65 -17.28 -28.08
CA GLY A 213 -3.25 -17.81 -26.78
C GLY A 213 -3.62 -16.83 -25.68
N ALA A 214 -3.02 -16.98 -24.50
CA ALA A 214 -3.19 -16.02 -23.42
C ALA A 214 -1.90 -15.84 -22.61
N ILE A 215 -1.79 -14.69 -21.96
CA ILE A 215 -0.73 -14.39 -20.98
C ILE A 215 -1.36 -14.49 -19.60
N VAL A 216 -0.73 -15.21 -18.68
CA VAL A 216 -1.16 -15.26 -17.28
C VAL A 216 -0.15 -14.48 -16.45
N TYR A 217 -0.64 -13.52 -15.67
CA TYR A 217 0.13 -12.77 -14.68
C TYR A 217 -0.58 -12.82 -13.33
N TYR A 218 0.09 -12.38 -12.26
CA TYR A 218 -0.45 -12.44 -10.91
C TYR A 218 -0.61 -11.04 -10.33
N ASP A 219 -1.75 -10.81 -9.69
CA ASP A 219 -1.99 -9.63 -8.85
C ASP A 219 -2.62 -10.07 -7.52
N GLY A 220 -3.02 -9.14 -6.66
CA GLY A 220 -3.67 -9.46 -5.38
C GLY A 220 -5.19 -9.47 -5.51
N GLN A 221 -5.85 -10.46 -4.91
CA GLN A 221 -7.29 -10.41 -4.61
C GLN A 221 -7.50 -10.22 -3.12
N HIS A 222 -8.62 -9.57 -2.79
CA HIS A 222 -8.86 -9.17 -1.42
C HIS A 222 -10.35 -8.95 -1.10
N ASN A 223 -10.76 -9.28 0.13
CA ASN A 223 -12.07 -8.91 0.67
C ASN A 223 -12.02 -7.53 1.34
N ASP A 224 -12.42 -6.51 0.59
CA ASP A 224 -12.39 -5.10 0.99
C ASP A 224 -13.19 -4.80 2.27
N ALA A 225 -14.43 -5.28 2.36
CA ALA A 225 -15.28 -5.08 3.53
C ALA A 225 -14.68 -5.73 4.80
N ARG A 226 -14.24 -6.99 4.70
CA ARG A 226 -13.69 -7.72 5.86
C ARG A 226 -12.37 -7.15 6.35
N MET A 227 -11.55 -6.60 5.47
CA MET A 227 -10.31 -5.94 5.89
C MET A 227 -10.56 -4.66 6.63
N ASN A 228 -11.52 -3.87 6.16
CA ASN A 228 -11.90 -2.67 6.87
C ASN A 228 -12.37 -3.00 8.29
N ILE A 229 -13.19 -4.04 8.44
CA ILE A 229 -13.62 -4.54 9.75
C ILE A 229 -12.42 -5.03 10.57
N ALA A 230 -11.49 -5.78 9.97
CA ALA A 230 -10.28 -6.22 10.65
C ALA A 230 -9.41 -5.05 11.14
N LEU A 231 -9.30 -3.97 10.36
CA LEU A 231 -8.64 -2.73 10.79
C LEU A 231 -9.39 -2.07 11.95
N ALA A 232 -10.71 -1.90 11.84
CA ALA A 232 -11.53 -1.32 12.90
C ALA A 232 -11.35 -2.11 14.22
N PHE A 233 -11.47 -3.43 14.17
CA PHE A 233 -11.31 -4.29 15.34
C PHE A 233 -9.87 -4.31 15.87
N THR A 234 -8.88 -4.17 14.99
CA THR A 234 -7.49 -4.01 15.43
C THR A 234 -7.33 -2.70 16.21
N ALA A 235 -7.87 -1.58 15.72
CA ALA A 235 -7.82 -0.31 16.45
C ALA A 235 -8.52 -0.41 17.81
N ALA A 236 -9.71 -1.05 17.86
CA ALA A 236 -10.43 -1.25 19.11
C ALA A 236 -9.65 -2.11 20.11
N ARG A 237 -9.00 -3.18 19.65
CA ARG A 237 -8.11 -4.00 20.48
C ARG A 237 -6.92 -3.22 20.99
N MET A 238 -6.45 -2.21 20.27
CA MET A 238 -5.40 -1.30 20.70
C MET A 238 -5.89 -0.19 21.66
N GLY A 239 -7.15 -0.25 22.11
CA GLY A 239 -7.75 0.72 23.04
C GLY A 239 -8.44 1.92 22.39
N ALA A 240 -8.57 1.96 21.07
CA ALA A 240 -9.39 2.98 20.43
C ALA A 240 -10.88 2.74 20.73
N ASN A 241 -11.62 3.80 21.02
CA ASN A 241 -13.07 3.71 21.08
C ASN A 241 -13.63 3.84 19.66
N ILE A 242 -14.40 2.86 19.19
CA ILE A 242 -15.00 2.87 17.85
C ILE A 242 -16.52 2.68 17.94
N ALA A 243 -17.27 3.44 17.15
CA ALA A 243 -18.73 3.34 17.10
C ALA A 243 -19.26 3.50 15.68
N ASN A 244 -19.89 2.44 15.17
CA ASN A 244 -20.75 2.53 13.98
C ASN A 244 -22.15 3.06 14.36
N HIS A 245 -22.96 3.43 13.38
CA HIS A 245 -24.27 4.07 13.53
C HIS A 245 -24.25 5.37 14.35
N CYS A 246 -23.10 6.04 14.42
CA CYS A 246 -22.89 7.29 15.15
C CYS A 246 -22.59 8.41 14.15
N ALA A 247 -23.54 9.34 13.99
CA ALA A 247 -23.44 10.41 13.02
C ALA A 247 -22.86 11.68 13.65
N VAL A 248 -21.77 12.21 13.09
CA VAL A 248 -21.31 13.57 13.44
C VAL A 248 -22.31 14.58 12.87
N THR A 249 -22.89 15.40 13.75
CA THR A 249 -23.87 16.43 13.39
C THR A 249 -23.27 17.83 13.35
N GLU A 250 -22.23 18.07 14.16
CA GLU A 250 -21.63 19.40 14.31
C GLU A 250 -20.15 19.30 14.66
N LEU A 251 -19.36 20.27 14.21
CA LEU A 251 -17.97 20.46 14.63
C LEU A 251 -17.92 21.53 15.71
N ILE A 252 -17.38 21.17 16.87
CA ILE A 252 -17.20 22.11 17.98
C ILE A 252 -15.92 22.89 17.71
N HIS A 253 -16.06 24.21 17.64
CA HIS A 253 -14.94 25.10 17.42
C HIS A 253 -14.50 25.72 18.74
N GLY A 254 -13.21 25.93 18.88
CA GLY A 254 -12.64 26.72 19.96
C GLY A 254 -11.54 27.62 19.44
N ASP A 255 -11.19 28.60 20.25
CA ASP A 255 -10.16 29.57 19.90
C ASP A 255 -8.83 29.16 20.54
N ILE A 256 -7.74 29.34 19.80
CA ILE A 256 -6.38 29.29 20.32
C ILE A 256 -5.66 30.58 20.00
N LYS A 257 -4.84 31.04 20.95
CA LYS A 257 -3.89 32.13 20.71
C LYS A 257 -2.62 31.52 20.15
N VAL A 258 -2.21 31.97 18.97
CA VAL A 258 -0.96 31.58 18.33
C VAL A 258 -0.23 32.83 17.90
N ASP A 259 1.10 32.82 17.98
CA ASP A 259 1.88 33.93 17.45
C ASP A 259 1.96 33.81 15.93
N ASN A 260 1.72 34.93 15.23
CA ASN A 260 1.89 34.99 13.79
C ASN A 260 3.39 34.97 13.42
N ALA A 261 3.70 34.94 12.12
CA ALA A 261 5.09 34.92 11.64
C ALA A 261 5.94 36.13 12.08
N GLN A 262 5.29 37.18 12.61
CA GLN A 262 5.90 38.41 13.13
C GLN A 262 5.95 38.45 14.66
N GLY A 263 5.56 37.37 15.36
CA GLY A 263 5.60 37.26 16.81
C GLY A 263 4.47 38.01 17.53
N GLN A 264 3.38 38.37 16.83
CA GLN A 264 2.21 39.03 17.43
C GLN A 264 1.11 38.00 17.71
N PRO A 265 0.38 38.13 18.84
CA PRO A 265 -0.67 37.19 19.20
C PRO A 265 -1.86 37.31 18.25
N GLU A 266 -2.21 36.21 17.59
CA GLU A 266 -3.35 36.05 16.68
C GLU A 266 -4.29 34.99 17.26
N ILE A 267 -5.61 35.24 17.23
CA ILE A 267 -6.61 34.23 17.59
C ILE A 267 -6.93 33.41 16.34
N LYS A 268 -6.64 32.10 16.38
CA LYS A 268 -7.06 31.15 15.36
C LYS A 268 -8.17 30.27 15.87
N LYS A 269 -9.20 30.12 15.04
CA LYS A 269 -10.31 29.20 15.28
C LYS A 269 -9.88 27.80 14.86
N ILE A 270 -9.97 26.84 15.78
CA ILE A 270 -9.66 25.43 15.55
C ILE A 270 -10.87 24.56 15.88
N ILE A 271 -10.89 23.35 15.33
CA ILE A 271 -11.85 22.32 15.73
C ILE A 271 -11.33 21.70 17.03
N ARG A 272 -12.13 21.76 18.09
CA ARG A 272 -11.81 21.17 19.40
C ARG A 272 -12.59 19.89 19.71
N GLY A 273 -13.60 19.57 18.92
CA GLY A 273 -14.39 18.36 19.13
C GLY A 273 -15.48 18.18 18.10
N VAL A 274 -16.30 17.17 18.32
CA VAL A 274 -17.42 16.82 17.47
C VAL A 274 -18.64 16.55 18.33
N LYS A 275 -19.82 16.95 17.83
CA LYS A 275 -21.09 16.51 18.38
C LYS A 275 -21.60 15.34 17.55
N CYS A 276 -21.94 14.26 18.24
CA CYS A 276 -22.40 13.02 17.63
C CYS A 276 -23.84 12.72 18.02
N PHE A 277 -24.55 12.01 17.14
CA PHE A 277 -25.88 11.47 17.38
C PHE A 277 -25.82 9.95 17.16
N ASP A 278 -26.09 9.19 18.23
CA ASP A 278 -26.27 7.74 18.14
C ASP A 278 -27.60 7.44 17.46
N ARG A 279 -27.56 6.76 16.31
CA ARG A 279 -28.76 6.41 15.53
C ARG A 279 -29.42 5.10 15.98
N CYS A 280 -28.83 4.40 16.95
CA CYS A 280 -29.40 3.21 17.57
C CYS A 280 -30.30 3.52 18.77
N GLN A 281 -30.29 4.78 19.25
CA GLN A 281 -31.15 5.29 20.33
C GLN A 281 -32.34 6.09 19.79
#